data_AF-A0A9P0MVX2-F1
#
_entry.id   AF-A0A9P0MVX2-F1
#
_cell.length_a   1.000
_cell.length_b   1.000
_cell.length_c   1.000
_cell.angle_alpha   90.00
_cell.angle_beta   90.00
_cell.angle_gamma   90.00
#
_symmetry.space_group_name_H-M   'P 1'
#
loop_
_entity.id
_entity.type
_entity.pdbx_description
1 polymer ?
#
loop_
_entity_poly.entity_id
_entity_poly.type
_entity_poly.pdbx_seq_one_letter_code
_entity_poly.pdbx_strand_id
1 'polypeptide(L)'
;MFHSSEIARLDAVHEDAYEAFQASRDINAILEKVGKASVAGKKGQKQNLTVNIAPMVPVLPMLAQPCKSSEEALQKCPNGMYSEVKYDGERVQVHKSGNVFKYYSRSLKPVLQHKVKPLEPYFAQAFPFGDDLILDSEILMIDTNTGKPLPFGTLGIHKKGEFKDANVCLFVFDCIYYNGNSLLNEPICKRRQILHEQMKQVDNHIVFSEMKEIHDKKDLEAMMTEVFRQGLEGLVLKDLMSTYEPGKRHWLKVKKDYLFGGAMADSADLVVLGAWFGTGQKGGMMSVFLMGCYDERSKCWCTVTKVHTGHDDATLERLQTELGENMIKISKDMSKVPSWLRCTKTMVPDFVAKDPKLQPVWEITGAELTKNVVHTADGISVRFPRVTRIRSDKDWAQATSLAELKQIYVKSKETSDFSLSEGSSGYIPPTSPTKSPKKRPASTTPSSSPIKIPKMMKNISPGTATSKKRPLEGTARTTSKILKIDDKISESKEMKEKVLKTWAEDKAAAQSYSLKCPLPDVFIGVRLFFPDTIPRDQKEFLERYFVAFGGELLNEEEKGNATHEVDVCDLDWLWNSMREQKLTI
;
A
#
# COMPACT_ATOMS: atom_id res chain seq x y z
N MET A 1 8.54 0.20 14.05
CA MET A 1 9.62 0.02 15.05
C MET A 1 10.82 0.95 14.85
N PHE A 2 11.38 1.14 13.65
CA PHE A 2 12.51 2.10 13.47
C PHE A 2 12.28 3.52 14.06
N HIS A 3 11.04 4.02 14.05
CA HIS A 3 10.70 5.33 14.61
C HIS A 3 10.91 5.43 16.13
N SER A 4 10.54 4.41 16.91
CA SER A 4 10.70 4.46 18.37
C SER A 4 12.17 4.42 18.79
N SER A 5 13.02 3.72 18.03
CA SER A 5 14.47 3.73 18.27
C SER A 5 15.17 5.03 17.86
N GLU A 6 14.63 5.78 16.89
CA GLU A 6 15.23 7.05 16.45
C GLU A 6 14.82 8.20 17.40
N ILE A 7 13.55 8.23 17.81
CA ILE A 7 13.03 9.14 18.85
C ILE A 7 13.78 8.93 20.17
N ALA A 8 13.74 7.73 20.74
CA ALA A 8 14.35 7.46 22.06
C ALA A 8 15.87 7.68 22.11
N ARG A 9 16.56 7.63 20.96
CA ARG A 9 17.99 7.98 20.87
C ARG A 9 18.25 9.48 20.82
N LEU A 10 17.36 10.25 20.20
CA LEU A 10 17.50 11.72 20.08
C LEU A 10 17.00 12.41 21.36
N ASP A 11 15.91 11.95 21.95
CA ASP A 11 15.41 12.45 23.25
C ASP A 11 16.46 12.26 24.37
N ALA A 12 17.26 11.19 24.28
CA ALA A 12 18.40 10.94 25.19
C ALA A 12 19.60 11.89 24.97
N VAL A 13 19.63 12.65 23.87
CA VAL A 13 20.65 13.67 23.59
C VAL A 13 20.20 15.04 24.10
N HIS A 14 18.96 15.45 23.80
CA HIS A 14 18.33 16.68 24.30
C HIS A 14 16.81 16.65 24.05
N GLU A 15 16.01 17.29 24.89
CA GLU A 15 14.53 17.36 24.74
C GLU A 15 14.13 17.81 23.31
N ASP A 16 14.67 18.94 22.84
CA ASP A 16 14.39 19.46 21.50
C ASP A 16 15.16 18.78 20.34
N ALA A 17 16.07 17.82 20.59
CA ALA A 17 16.93 17.26 19.54
C ALA A 17 16.12 16.51 18.47
N TYR A 18 15.01 15.87 18.87
CA TYR A 18 14.12 15.21 17.91
C TYR A 18 13.45 16.23 16.98
N GLU A 19 12.87 17.32 17.49
CA GLU A 19 12.23 18.35 16.66
C GLU A 19 13.22 19.03 15.70
N ALA A 20 14.42 19.35 16.20
CA ALA A 20 15.52 19.86 15.36
C ALA A 20 15.89 18.86 14.23
N PHE A 21 15.88 17.57 14.53
CA PHE A 21 16.13 16.50 13.55
C PHE A 21 14.95 16.33 12.58
N GLN A 22 13.70 16.50 13.02
CA GLN A 22 12.56 16.46 12.11
C GLN A 22 12.62 17.57 11.04
N ALA A 23 13.08 18.76 11.42
CA ALA A 23 13.18 19.90 10.50
C ALA A 23 14.43 19.89 9.61
N SER A 24 15.54 19.30 10.05
CA SER A 24 16.83 19.42 9.34
C SER A 24 17.56 18.10 9.05
N ARG A 25 17.16 16.96 9.64
CA ARG A 25 17.79 15.62 9.51
C ARG A 25 19.32 15.52 9.55
N ASP A 26 20.03 16.57 9.96
CA ASP A 26 21.48 16.59 10.10
C ASP A 26 21.84 16.33 11.57
N ILE A 27 22.03 15.05 11.89
CA ILE A 27 22.39 14.62 13.24
C ILE A 27 23.75 15.21 13.68
N ASN A 28 24.67 15.47 12.74
CA ASN A 28 25.99 16.02 13.07
C ASN A 28 25.88 17.49 13.46
N ALA A 29 25.14 18.29 12.69
CA ALA A 29 24.87 19.69 13.02
C ALA A 29 24.10 19.84 14.35
N ILE A 30 23.19 18.90 14.66
CA ILE A 30 22.47 18.89 15.93
C ILE A 30 23.39 18.52 17.09
N LEU A 31 24.20 17.45 16.96
CA LEU A 31 25.18 17.07 17.97
C LEU A 31 26.23 18.16 18.21
N GLU A 32 26.66 18.87 17.17
CA GLU A 32 27.57 20.01 17.29
C GLU A 32 26.91 21.19 18.03
N LYS A 33 25.64 21.52 17.73
CA LYS A 33 24.87 22.53 18.47
C LYS A 33 24.68 22.15 19.94
N VAL A 34 24.27 20.91 20.22
CA VAL A 34 24.09 20.39 21.60
C VAL A 34 25.42 20.40 22.36
N GLY A 35 26.51 19.96 21.72
CA GLY A 35 27.85 19.99 22.30
C GLY A 35 28.31 21.42 22.64
N LYS A 36 28.13 22.38 21.72
CA LYS A 36 28.43 23.79 21.97
C LYS A 36 27.56 24.40 23.08
N ALA A 37 26.26 24.08 23.12
CA ALA A 37 25.35 24.52 24.18
C ALA A 37 25.75 23.97 25.55
N SER A 38 26.16 22.70 25.61
CA SER A 38 26.65 22.04 26.83
C SER A 38 27.94 22.66 27.37
N VAL A 39 28.82 23.15 26.49
CA VAL A 39 30.07 23.85 26.85
C VAL A 39 29.82 25.31 27.25
N ALA A 40 28.80 25.97 26.68
CA ALA A 40 28.47 27.38 26.96
C ALA A 40 27.51 27.58 28.15
N GLY A 41 26.84 26.53 28.62
CA GLY A 41 25.76 26.60 29.60
C GLY A 41 26.20 26.81 31.06
N LYS A 42 25.90 27.99 31.63
CA LYS A 42 25.76 28.13 33.09
C LYS A 42 24.57 27.28 33.56
N LYS A 43 24.73 26.51 34.65
CA LYS A 43 23.67 25.66 35.22
C LYS A 43 22.37 26.47 35.44
N GLY A 44 21.28 26.06 34.79
CA GLY A 44 19.92 26.49 35.14
C GLY A 44 19.08 27.19 34.06
N GLN A 45 19.60 27.50 32.87
CA GLN A 45 18.78 28.02 31.76
C GLN A 45 18.40 26.90 30.77
N LYS A 46 17.09 26.72 30.52
CA LYS A 46 16.62 25.98 29.34
C LYS A 46 17.05 26.75 28.09
N GLN A 47 17.96 26.19 27.30
CA GLN A 47 18.31 26.72 25.99
C GLN A 47 17.52 25.97 24.92
N ASN A 48 16.48 26.60 24.38
CA ASN A 48 15.74 26.02 23.27
C ASN A 48 16.65 25.91 22.04
N LEU A 49 16.80 24.71 21.47
CA LEU A 49 17.52 24.53 20.21
C LEU A 49 16.73 25.20 19.08
N THR A 50 17.26 26.29 18.52
CA THR A 50 16.58 26.99 17.43
C THR A 50 16.55 26.11 16.18
N VAL A 51 15.34 25.64 15.85
CA VAL A 51 15.01 24.75 14.74
C VAL A 51 15.07 25.51 13.42
N ASN A 52 16.28 25.78 12.95
CA ASN A 52 16.51 26.47 11.68
C ASN A 52 16.57 25.43 10.55
N ILE A 53 15.61 25.47 9.62
CA ILE A 53 15.77 24.79 8.33
C ILE A 53 16.93 25.43 7.56
N ALA A 54 17.68 24.62 6.85
CA ALA A 54 18.61 25.07 5.82
C ALA A 54 18.15 24.58 4.43
N PRO A 55 18.25 25.40 3.37
CA PRO A 55 18.25 24.91 2.00
C PRO A 55 19.26 23.77 1.81
N MET A 56 19.05 22.92 0.80
CA MET A 56 19.91 21.76 0.51
C MET A 56 19.97 20.64 1.57
N VAL A 57 19.18 20.71 2.64
CA VAL A 57 19.10 19.70 3.71
C VAL A 57 17.63 19.29 3.93
N PRO A 58 17.27 17.99 3.88
CA PRO A 58 15.88 17.56 3.77
C PRO A 58 15.06 17.71 5.07
N VAL A 59 13.82 18.17 4.91
CA VAL A 59 12.82 18.35 5.98
C VAL A 59 11.90 17.11 6.02
N LEU A 60 11.53 16.58 7.20
CA LEU A 60 10.55 15.48 7.22
C LEU A 60 9.22 15.89 6.57
N PRO A 61 8.66 15.07 5.65
CA PRO A 61 7.39 15.39 5.01
C PRO A 61 6.25 15.37 6.04
N MET A 62 5.40 16.41 6.04
CA MET A 62 4.15 16.42 6.81
C MET A 62 3.21 15.35 6.25
N LEU A 63 2.54 14.57 7.11
CA LEU A 63 1.83 13.36 6.74
C LEU A 63 0.31 13.50 6.90
N ALA A 64 -0.43 12.69 6.15
CA ALA A 64 -1.88 12.61 6.23
C ALA A 64 -2.39 11.34 6.95
N GLN A 65 -3.29 11.52 7.92
CA GLN A 65 -4.07 10.44 8.54
C GLN A 65 -5.31 10.08 7.69
N PRO A 66 -5.75 8.82 7.64
CA PRO A 66 -7.03 8.46 7.03
C PRO A 66 -8.20 9.20 7.69
N CYS A 67 -9.11 9.73 6.89
CA CYS A 67 -10.39 10.26 7.33
C CYS A 67 -11.52 9.40 6.76
N LYS A 68 -12.51 9.07 7.59
CA LYS A 68 -13.53 8.05 7.34
C LYS A 68 -14.91 8.61 7.02
N SER A 69 -15.14 9.89 7.29
CA SER A 69 -16.41 10.59 7.04
C SER A 69 -16.19 12.09 6.86
N SER A 70 -17.14 12.76 6.19
CA SER A 70 -17.13 14.23 6.03
C SER A 70 -17.18 14.96 7.39
N GLU A 71 -17.89 14.38 8.35
CA GLU A 71 -18.09 14.90 9.70
C GLU A 71 -16.78 14.88 10.50
N GLU A 72 -15.98 13.81 10.36
CA GLU A 72 -14.63 13.75 10.94
C GLU A 72 -13.72 14.81 10.34
N ALA A 73 -13.87 15.12 9.05
CA ALA A 73 -13.08 16.15 8.40
C ALA A 73 -13.40 17.55 8.95
N LEU A 74 -14.68 17.94 9.02
CA LEU A 74 -15.07 19.23 9.59
C LEU A 74 -14.71 19.34 11.07
N GLN A 75 -14.84 18.26 11.85
CA GLN A 75 -14.44 18.27 13.27
C GLN A 75 -12.93 18.49 13.46
N LYS A 76 -12.10 17.97 12.55
CA LYS A 76 -10.64 18.09 12.59
C LYS A 76 -10.10 19.35 11.89
N CYS A 77 -10.92 20.02 11.09
CA CYS A 77 -10.59 21.26 10.41
C CYS A 77 -11.62 22.36 10.74
N PRO A 78 -11.70 22.81 12.02
CA PRO A 78 -12.74 23.72 12.48
C PRO A 78 -12.64 25.13 11.89
N ASN A 79 -11.50 25.49 11.29
CA ASN A 79 -11.28 26.82 10.70
C ASN A 79 -11.67 26.89 9.22
N GLY A 80 -12.28 25.83 8.67
CA GLY A 80 -12.33 25.56 7.24
C GLY A 80 -11.08 24.82 6.76
N MET A 81 -11.11 24.32 5.53
CA MET A 81 -10.05 23.49 4.97
C MET A 81 -9.75 23.81 3.51
N TYR A 82 -8.48 23.67 3.12
CA TYR A 82 -8.13 23.42 1.73
C TYR A 82 -8.32 21.93 1.44
N SER A 83 -9.20 21.65 0.48
CA SER A 83 -9.43 20.34 -0.10
C SER A 83 -8.68 20.26 -1.43
N GLU A 84 -7.66 19.41 -1.50
CA GLU A 84 -6.77 19.29 -2.66
C GLU A 84 -6.92 17.92 -3.31
N VAL A 85 -6.82 17.86 -4.64
CA VAL A 85 -6.79 16.58 -5.37
C VAL A 85 -5.62 15.74 -4.87
N LYS A 86 -5.91 14.50 -4.46
CA LYS A 86 -4.86 13.55 -4.12
C LYS A 86 -4.33 12.91 -5.41
N TYR A 87 -3.18 13.41 -5.86
CA TYR A 87 -2.41 12.80 -6.94
C TYR A 87 -1.82 11.43 -6.54
N ASP A 88 -1.81 10.50 -7.49
CA ASP A 88 -1.22 9.15 -7.38
C ASP A 88 0.17 9.13 -8.06
N GLY A 89 1.08 9.95 -7.55
CA GLY A 89 2.42 10.17 -8.09
C GLY A 89 3.53 9.68 -7.17
N GLU A 90 4.68 10.34 -7.25
CA GLU A 90 5.74 10.22 -6.26
C GLU A 90 5.97 11.58 -5.57
N ARG A 91 5.80 11.66 -4.25
CA ARG A 91 6.12 12.89 -3.51
C ARG A 91 7.60 13.26 -3.61
N VAL A 92 7.85 14.49 -4.05
CA VAL A 92 9.17 15.10 -4.19
C VAL A 92 9.21 16.41 -3.39
N GLN A 93 10.13 16.48 -2.46
CA GLN A 93 10.53 17.72 -1.82
C GLN A 93 11.68 18.33 -2.63
N VAL A 94 11.44 19.51 -3.20
CA VAL A 94 12.40 20.22 -4.05
C VAL A 94 13.15 21.23 -3.19
N HIS A 95 14.48 21.19 -3.21
CA HIS A 95 15.33 22.23 -2.68
C HIS A 95 16.04 22.91 -3.85
N LYS A 96 16.01 24.24 -3.88
CA LYS A 96 16.81 25.08 -4.79
C LYS A 96 17.63 26.04 -3.94
N SER A 97 18.86 26.32 -4.36
CA SER A 97 19.72 27.37 -3.80
C SER A 97 20.61 27.89 -4.90
N GLY A 98 20.34 29.13 -5.34
CA GLY A 98 20.83 29.65 -6.62
C GLY A 98 20.47 28.69 -7.76
N ASN A 99 21.49 28.16 -8.45
CA ASN A 99 21.35 27.20 -9.55
C ASN A 99 21.50 25.72 -9.13
N VAL A 100 21.66 25.43 -7.83
CA VAL A 100 21.82 24.05 -7.33
C VAL A 100 20.45 23.50 -6.93
N PHE A 101 20.11 22.33 -7.47
CA PHE A 101 18.89 21.60 -7.13
C PHE A 101 19.19 20.30 -6.38
N LYS A 102 18.36 19.99 -5.38
CA LYS A 102 18.28 18.66 -4.77
C LYS A 102 16.82 18.24 -4.66
N TYR A 103 16.57 16.96 -4.92
CA TYR A 103 15.23 16.39 -4.95
C TYR A 103 15.18 15.19 -4.00
N TYR A 104 14.31 15.27 -3.00
CA TYR A 104 14.16 14.23 -1.98
C TYR A 104 12.80 13.55 -2.12
N SER A 105 12.81 12.22 -2.21
CA SER A 105 11.60 11.40 -2.17
C SER A 105 10.92 11.48 -0.79
N ARG A 106 9.70 10.95 -0.69
CA ARG A 106 9.01 10.74 0.61
C ARG A 106 9.87 10.07 1.70
N SER A 107 10.81 9.19 1.35
CA SER A 107 11.73 8.54 2.31
C SER A 107 13.04 9.33 2.52
N LEU A 108 13.10 10.56 2.03
CA LEU A 108 14.26 11.47 2.00
C LEU A 108 15.52 10.91 1.34
N LYS A 109 15.34 9.89 0.49
CA LYS A 109 16.37 9.42 -0.45
C LYS A 109 16.36 10.31 -1.69
N PRO A 110 17.51 10.58 -2.33
CA PRO A 110 17.56 11.32 -3.59
C PRO A 110 16.64 10.71 -4.65
N VAL A 111 15.91 11.56 -5.37
CA VAL A 111 15.05 11.15 -6.50
C VAL A 111 15.92 10.80 -7.71
N LEU A 112 15.49 9.84 -8.52
CA LEU A 112 16.21 9.42 -9.71
C LEU A 112 16.26 10.55 -10.76
N GLN A 113 17.47 10.90 -11.19
CA GLN A 113 17.78 12.07 -12.02
C GLN A 113 16.94 12.18 -13.31
N HIS A 114 16.60 11.05 -13.95
CA HIS A 114 15.81 11.03 -15.19
C HIS A 114 14.37 11.55 -15.04
N LYS A 115 13.85 11.62 -13.81
CA LYS A 115 12.52 12.18 -13.50
C LYS A 115 12.57 13.70 -13.32
N VAL A 116 13.62 14.18 -12.64
CA VAL A 116 13.68 15.57 -12.13
C VAL A 116 14.50 16.52 -13.01
N LYS A 117 15.57 16.06 -13.68
CA LYS A 117 16.37 16.92 -14.57
C LYS A 117 15.57 17.62 -15.67
N PRO A 118 14.54 17.01 -16.29
CA PRO A 118 13.71 17.71 -17.28
C PRO A 118 12.96 18.93 -16.73
N LEU A 119 12.78 19.05 -15.41
CA LEU A 119 12.08 20.16 -14.77
C LEU A 119 12.99 21.37 -14.49
N GLU A 120 14.30 21.16 -14.32
CA GLU A 120 15.27 22.20 -13.95
C GLU A 120 15.21 23.46 -14.84
N PRO A 121 15.10 23.39 -16.19
CA PRO A 121 15.01 24.58 -17.05
C PRO A 121 13.75 25.43 -16.82
N TYR A 122 12.67 24.83 -16.29
CA TYR A 122 11.40 25.50 -16.09
C TYR A 122 11.32 26.23 -14.74
N PHE A 123 12.20 25.92 -13.78
CA PHE A 123 12.23 26.62 -12.49
C PHE A 123 12.56 28.11 -12.60
N ALA A 124 13.39 28.51 -13.58
CA ALA A 124 13.67 29.93 -13.84
C ALA A 124 12.44 30.70 -14.36
N GLN A 125 11.52 30.01 -15.05
CA GLN A 125 10.26 30.58 -15.53
C GLN A 125 9.19 30.58 -14.42
N ALA A 126 9.12 29.48 -13.67
CA ALA A 126 8.16 29.29 -12.59
C ALA A 126 8.46 30.15 -11.36
N PHE A 127 9.73 30.34 -10.99
CA PHE A 127 10.15 31.14 -9.84
C PHE A 127 11.22 32.18 -10.22
N PRO A 128 10.84 33.26 -10.95
CA PRO A 128 11.81 34.26 -11.45
C PRO A 128 12.59 35.00 -10.36
N PHE A 129 12.08 35.01 -9.13
CA PHE A 129 12.68 35.68 -7.96
C PHE A 129 12.99 34.70 -6.81
N GLY A 130 12.83 33.39 -7.02
CA GLY A 130 12.99 32.38 -5.98
C GLY A 130 14.37 31.74 -6.01
N ASP A 131 15.36 32.40 -5.41
CA ASP A 131 16.75 31.92 -5.41
C ASP A 131 16.99 30.75 -4.46
N ASP A 132 16.48 30.85 -3.23
CA ASP A 132 16.52 29.78 -2.23
C ASP A 132 15.08 29.36 -1.88
N LEU A 133 14.72 28.10 -2.15
CA LEU A 133 13.37 27.61 -1.85
C LEU A 133 13.33 26.13 -1.46
N ILE A 134 12.33 25.79 -0.66
CA ILE A 134 11.95 24.41 -0.35
C ILE A 134 10.46 24.25 -0.64
N LEU A 135 10.14 23.43 -1.62
CA LEU A 135 8.76 23.13 -2.05
C LEU A 135 8.41 21.68 -1.72
N ASP A 136 7.13 21.46 -1.43
CA ASP A 136 6.55 20.13 -1.32
C ASP A 136 5.58 19.91 -2.49
N SER A 137 5.73 18.78 -3.16
CA SER A 137 5.10 18.54 -4.46
C SER A 137 4.94 17.06 -4.76
N GLU A 138 4.03 16.74 -5.67
CA GLU A 138 3.92 15.39 -6.24
C GLU A 138 4.41 15.44 -7.70
N ILE A 139 5.29 14.52 -8.09
CA ILE A 139 5.74 14.37 -9.47
C ILE A 139 4.90 13.29 -10.17
N LEU A 140 4.44 13.57 -11.38
CA LEU A 140 3.63 12.68 -12.22
C LEU A 140 4.12 12.71 -13.67
N MET A 141 3.73 11.70 -14.45
CA MET A 141 3.68 11.87 -15.90
C MET A 141 2.30 12.37 -16.29
N ILE A 142 2.23 13.25 -17.27
CA ILE A 142 1.00 13.76 -17.87
C ILE A 142 1.03 13.55 -19.38
N ASP A 143 -0.13 13.37 -19.98
CA ASP A 143 -0.30 13.38 -21.44
C ASP A 143 -0.34 14.84 -21.92
N THR A 144 0.53 15.21 -22.87
CA THR A 144 0.67 16.58 -23.35
C THR A 144 -0.42 17.01 -24.32
N ASN A 145 -1.15 16.07 -24.93
CA ASN A 145 -2.28 16.35 -25.82
C ASN A 145 -3.57 16.62 -25.03
N THR A 146 -3.74 15.93 -23.88
CA THR A 146 -4.98 16.02 -23.07
C THR A 146 -4.81 16.77 -21.75
N GLY A 147 -3.58 17.05 -21.33
CA GLY A 147 -3.26 17.67 -20.03
C GLY A 147 -3.50 16.77 -18.82
N LYS A 148 -3.87 15.49 -19.01
CA LYS A 148 -4.30 14.61 -17.92
C LYS A 148 -3.15 13.83 -17.29
N PRO A 149 -3.14 13.63 -15.96
CA PRO A 149 -2.24 12.70 -15.28
C PRO A 149 -2.35 11.28 -15.83
N LEU A 150 -1.20 10.64 -16.06
CA LEU A 150 -1.11 9.23 -16.39
C LEU A 150 -1.06 8.37 -15.12
N PRO A 151 -1.46 7.08 -15.18
CA PRO A 151 -1.49 6.20 -14.02
C PRO A 151 -0.15 6.01 -13.31
N PHE A 152 -0.18 5.65 -12.03
CA PHE A 152 1.00 5.39 -11.22
C PHE A 152 1.97 4.35 -11.84
N GLY A 153 3.27 4.58 -11.64
CA GLY A 153 4.35 3.73 -12.16
C GLY A 153 4.76 4.01 -13.61
N THR A 154 4.08 4.91 -14.32
CA THR A 154 4.50 5.43 -15.64
C THR A 154 5.83 6.19 -15.60
N LEU A 155 6.18 6.75 -14.44
CA LEU A 155 7.49 7.37 -14.15
C LEU A 155 8.69 6.39 -14.17
N GLY A 156 8.47 5.09 -14.38
CA GLY A 156 9.57 4.11 -14.50
C GLY A 156 10.34 4.26 -15.81
N ILE A 157 11.68 4.14 -15.76
CA ILE A 157 12.58 4.30 -16.92
C ILE A 157 12.08 3.52 -18.15
N HIS A 158 11.72 2.26 -17.95
CA HIS A 158 11.27 1.36 -19.03
C HIS A 158 9.91 1.76 -19.65
N LYS A 159 9.09 2.54 -18.94
CA LYS A 159 7.78 3.02 -19.42
C LYS A 159 7.82 4.39 -20.09
N LYS A 160 8.89 5.17 -19.90
CA LYS A 160 9.02 6.48 -20.55
C LYS A 160 9.02 6.41 -22.08
N GLY A 161 9.40 5.27 -22.67
CA GLY A 161 9.31 5.01 -24.10
C GLY A 161 7.94 4.55 -24.62
N GLU A 162 7.00 4.19 -23.73
CA GLU A 162 5.65 3.74 -24.10
C GLU A 162 4.74 4.93 -24.45
N PHE A 163 4.99 6.10 -23.84
CA PHE A 163 4.18 7.32 -23.99
C PHE A 163 5.02 8.40 -24.68
N LYS A 164 4.85 8.55 -26.00
CA LYS A 164 5.60 9.55 -26.81
C LYS A 164 5.21 10.99 -26.49
N ASP A 165 3.92 11.21 -26.23
CA ASP A 165 3.34 12.53 -26.00
C ASP A 165 3.12 12.75 -24.48
N ALA A 166 4.13 12.42 -23.68
CA ALA A 166 4.06 12.53 -22.22
C ALA A 166 5.28 13.23 -21.62
N ASN A 167 5.01 14.19 -20.74
CA ASN A 167 6.02 14.92 -19.99
C ASN A 167 5.92 14.62 -18.50
N VAL A 168 7.04 14.83 -17.81
CA VAL A 168 7.06 14.83 -16.34
C VAL A 168 6.61 16.20 -15.87
N CYS A 169 5.62 16.23 -14.98
CA CYS A 169 5.04 17.44 -14.42
C CYS A 169 5.07 17.39 -12.89
N LEU A 170 5.27 18.57 -12.28
CA LEU A 170 5.38 18.78 -10.85
C LEU A 170 4.16 19.57 -10.36
N PHE A 171 3.37 18.94 -9.49
CA PHE A 171 2.19 19.55 -8.86
C PHE A 171 2.60 20.06 -7.48
N VAL A 172 2.86 21.37 -7.38
CA VAL A 172 3.36 22.02 -6.16
C VAL A 172 2.20 22.31 -5.22
N PHE A 173 2.30 21.80 -3.99
CA PHE A 173 1.21 21.85 -3.00
C PHE A 173 1.57 22.48 -1.65
N ASP A 174 2.84 22.79 -1.40
CA ASP A 174 3.26 23.60 -0.24
C ASP A 174 4.60 24.31 -0.49
N CYS A 175 4.85 25.37 0.27
CA CYS A 175 6.11 26.12 0.29
C CYS A 175 6.61 26.21 1.74
N ILE A 176 7.71 25.53 2.03
CA ILE A 176 8.26 25.34 3.38
C ILE A 176 9.31 26.42 3.71
N TYR A 177 9.99 26.94 2.69
CA TYR A 177 11.04 27.96 2.83
C TYR A 177 11.13 28.79 1.55
N TYR A 178 11.35 30.10 1.68
CA TYR A 178 11.51 31.01 0.54
C TYR A 178 12.44 32.19 0.89
N ASN A 179 13.52 32.36 0.12
CA ASN A 179 14.48 33.47 0.16
C ASN A 179 14.85 33.93 1.58
N GLY A 180 15.53 33.07 2.34
CA GLY A 180 15.92 33.36 3.72
C GLY A 180 14.88 32.96 4.78
N ASN A 181 13.59 32.95 4.42
CA ASN A 181 12.49 32.82 5.38
C ASN A 181 12.01 31.37 5.53
N SER A 182 12.00 30.87 6.77
CA SER A 182 11.33 29.62 7.15
C SER A 182 9.84 29.86 7.28
N LEU A 183 9.02 29.05 6.60
CA LEU A 183 7.56 29.16 6.60
C LEU A 183 6.88 28.08 7.45
N LEU A 184 7.63 27.26 8.22
CA LEU A 184 7.04 26.18 9.03
C LEU A 184 5.92 26.65 9.96
N ASN A 185 6.18 27.75 10.66
CA ASN A 185 5.29 28.31 11.67
C ASN A 185 4.17 29.17 11.07
N GLU A 186 4.20 29.41 9.75
CA GLU A 186 3.15 30.13 9.05
C GLU A 186 1.97 29.19 8.76
N PRO A 187 0.71 29.64 8.92
CA PRO A 187 -0.46 28.83 8.60
C PRO A 187 -0.53 28.57 7.08
N ILE A 188 -1.13 27.45 6.68
CA ILE A 188 -1.14 27.04 5.27
C ILE A 188 -1.82 28.05 4.35
N CYS A 189 -2.81 28.81 4.85
CA CYS A 189 -3.38 29.93 4.10
C CYS A 189 -2.30 30.95 3.67
N LYS A 190 -1.34 31.26 4.55
CA LYS A 190 -0.24 32.19 4.25
C LYS A 190 0.84 31.55 3.37
N ARG A 191 1.20 30.28 3.60
CA ARG A 191 2.15 29.55 2.74
C ARG A 191 1.63 29.42 1.31
N ARG A 192 0.32 29.19 1.15
CA ARG A 192 -0.37 29.17 -0.16
C ARG A 192 -0.43 30.55 -0.81
N GLN A 193 -0.72 31.61 -0.06
CA GLN A 193 -0.65 32.97 -0.57
C GLN A 193 0.74 33.26 -1.16
N ILE A 194 1.81 33.00 -0.40
CA ILE A 194 3.19 33.18 -0.86
C ILE A 194 3.46 32.35 -2.12
N LEU A 195 3.04 31.08 -2.14
CA LEU A 195 3.20 30.22 -3.31
C LEU A 195 2.48 30.78 -4.55
N HIS A 196 1.27 31.33 -4.42
CA HIS A 196 0.54 31.97 -5.53
C HIS A 196 1.14 33.30 -5.98
N GLU A 197 1.70 34.10 -5.06
CA GLU A 197 2.34 35.39 -5.38
C GLU A 197 3.71 35.20 -6.05
N GLN A 198 4.45 34.15 -5.69
CA GLN A 198 5.84 33.94 -6.10
C GLN A 198 6.02 32.95 -7.26
N MET A 199 5.07 32.04 -7.48
CA MET A 199 5.13 31.05 -8.55
C MET A 199 4.25 31.44 -9.75
N LYS A 200 4.82 31.35 -10.94
CA LYS A 200 4.09 31.32 -12.21
C LYS A 200 3.92 29.87 -12.64
N GLN A 201 2.71 29.51 -13.08
CA GLN A 201 2.51 28.18 -13.67
C GLN A 201 3.25 28.09 -15.00
N VAL A 202 3.89 26.95 -15.23
CA VAL A 202 4.48 26.57 -16.50
C VAL A 202 3.76 25.31 -16.95
N ASP A 203 2.86 25.48 -17.93
CA ASP A 203 1.99 24.43 -18.44
C ASP A 203 2.76 23.16 -18.75
N ASN A 204 2.17 22.03 -18.37
CA ASN A 204 2.73 20.70 -18.52
C ASN A 204 4.06 20.41 -17.80
N HIS A 205 4.57 21.31 -16.95
CA HIS A 205 5.88 21.14 -16.28
C HIS A 205 5.86 21.47 -14.78
N ILE A 206 5.43 22.68 -14.38
CA ILE A 206 5.40 23.09 -12.97
C ILE A 206 4.08 23.85 -12.73
N VAL A 207 3.14 23.20 -12.05
CA VAL A 207 1.77 23.69 -11.86
C VAL A 207 1.37 23.66 -10.39
N PHE A 208 0.33 24.40 -10.02
CA PHE A 208 -0.25 24.26 -8.67
C PHE A 208 -1.04 22.96 -8.59
N SER A 209 -1.07 22.31 -7.42
CA SER A 209 -2.10 21.31 -7.15
C SER A 209 -3.50 21.94 -7.20
N GLU A 210 -4.44 21.24 -7.82
CA GLU A 210 -5.85 21.62 -7.84
C GLU A 210 -6.43 21.57 -6.43
N MET A 211 -7.03 22.68 -6.01
CA MET A 211 -7.55 22.85 -4.66
C MET A 211 -8.81 23.72 -4.63
N LYS A 212 -9.64 23.51 -3.62
CA LYS A 212 -10.75 24.38 -3.25
C LYS A 212 -10.71 24.67 -1.76
N GLU A 213 -11.05 25.89 -1.38
CA GLU A 213 -11.36 26.22 0.01
C GLU A 213 -12.80 25.79 0.32
N ILE A 214 -12.99 25.09 1.44
CA ILE A 214 -14.27 24.49 1.83
C ILE A 214 -14.51 24.76 3.32
N HIS A 215 -15.70 25.24 3.65
CA HIS A 215 -16.13 25.56 5.02
C HIS A 215 -17.30 24.69 5.51
N ASP A 216 -18.00 24.02 4.60
CA ASP A 216 -19.21 23.26 4.89
C ASP A 216 -19.13 21.81 4.41
N LYS A 217 -20.04 20.97 4.92
CA LYS A 217 -20.09 19.55 4.59
C LYS A 217 -20.48 19.31 3.13
N LYS A 218 -21.40 20.11 2.57
CA LYS A 218 -22.02 19.84 1.27
C LYS A 218 -21.05 20.06 0.13
N ASP A 219 -20.23 21.11 0.19
CA ASP A 219 -19.22 21.35 -0.84
C ASP A 219 -18.06 20.33 -0.75
N LEU A 220 -17.72 19.84 0.46
CA LEU A 220 -16.79 18.73 0.63
C LEU A 220 -17.32 17.45 -0.03
N GLU A 221 -18.58 17.09 0.23
CA GLU A 221 -19.23 15.93 -0.39
C GLU A 221 -19.32 16.09 -1.92
N ALA A 222 -19.68 17.27 -2.43
CA ALA A 222 -19.71 17.54 -3.87
C ALA A 222 -18.33 17.38 -4.52
N MET A 223 -17.26 17.87 -3.88
CA MET A 223 -15.90 17.69 -4.37
C MET A 223 -15.43 16.24 -4.28
N MET A 224 -15.81 15.50 -3.23
CA MET A 224 -15.53 14.06 -3.11
C MET A 224 -16.18 13.27 -4.26
N THR A 225 -17.47 13.49 -4.52
CA THR A 225 -18.16 12.83 -5.64
C THR A 225 -17.49 13.15 -6.97
N GLU A 226 -17.16 14.42 -7.25
CA GLU A 226 -16.53 14.80 -8.52
C GLU A 226 -15.15 14.17 -8.72
N VAL A 227 -14.30 14.16 -7.68
CA VAL A 227 -12.97 13.54 -7.73
C VAL A 227 -13.05 12.03 -7.97
N PHE A 228 -13.98 11.33 -7.30
CA PHE A 228 -14.19 9.90 -7.54
C PHE A 228 -14.81 9.63 -8.92
N ARG A 229 -15.72 10.48 -9.41
CA ARG A 229 -16.31 10.41 -10.76
C ARG A 229 -15.26 10.56 -11.86
N GLN A 230 -14.22 11.36 -11.62
CA GLN A 230 -13.06 11.48 -12.51
C GLN A 230 -12.06 10.31 -12.39
N GLY A 231 -12.25 9.38 -11.45
CA GLY A 231 -11.34 8.24 -11.22
C GLY A 231 -10.04 8.60 -10.51
N LEU A 232 -9.98 9.76 -9.85
CA LEU A 232 -8.82 10.21 -9.08
C LEU A 232 -8.75 9.52 -7.71
N GLU A 233 -7.56 9.44 -7.10
CA GLU A 233 -7.33 8.62 -5.89
C GLU A 233 -8.11 9.10 -4.65
N GLY A 234 -8.49 10.38 -4.61
CA GLY A 234 -9.24 10.99 -3.53
C GLY A 234 -8.77 12.41 -3.23
N LEU A 235 -8.85 12.82 -1.97
CA LEU A 235 -8.54 14.18 -1.52
C LEU A 235 -7.50 14.19 -0.38
N VAL A 236 -6.74 15.29 -0.29
CA VAL A 236 -5.97 15.67 0.90
C VAL A 236 -6.60 16.93 1.47
N LEU A 237 -7.03 16.87 2.74
CA LEU A 237 -7.66 18.00 3.43
C LEU A 237 -6.67 18.58 4.44
N LYS A 238 -6.56 19.91 4.48
CA LYS A 238 -5.61 20.65 5.30
C LYS A 238 -6.36 21.81 5.97
N ASP A 239 -6.39 21.87 7.30
CA ASP A 239 -7.02 22.99 8.04
C ASP A 239 -6.34 24.32 7.68
N LEU A 240 -7.11 25.38 7.45
CA LEU A 240 -6.58 26.67 6.96
C LEU A 240 -5.53 27.31 7.88
N MET A 241 -5.61 27.06 9.19
CA MET A 241 -4.68 27.57 10.18
C MET A 241 -3.55 26.59 10.52
N SER A 242 -3.48 25.43 9.85
CA SER A 242 -2.42 24.43 10.11
C SER A 242 -1.04 24.92 9.67
N THR A 243 -0.11 24.93 10.63
CA THR A 243 1.33 25.09 10.39
C THR A 243 1.89 23.85 9.67
N TYR A 244 3.11 23.94 9.12
CA TYR A 244 3.77 22.78 8.56
C TYR A 244 4.59 22.09 9.67
N GLU A 245 4.17 20.89 10.07
CA GLU A 245 4.80 20.15 11.16
C GLU A 245 5.54 18.90 10.61
N PRO A 246 6.88 18.95 10.51
CA PRO A 246 7.66 17.89 9.86
C PRO A 246 7.44 16.52 10.52
N GLY A 247 7.04 15.52 9.72
CA GLY A 247 6.80 14.16 10.19
C GLY A 247 5.50 13.91 10.97
N LYS A 248 4.78 14.95 11.43
CA LYS A 248 3.48 14.79 12.12
C LYS A 248 2.35 14.45 11.13
N ARG A 249 1.23 13.93 11.65
CA ARG A 249 0.13 13.31 10.88
C ARG A 249 -1.18 14.13 10.93
N HIS A 250 -1.10 15.44 10.80
CA HIS A 250 -2.25 16.33 11.04
C HIS A 250 -3.10 16.62 9.79
N TRP A 251 -2.57 16.51 8.58
CA TRP A 251 -3.41 16.53 7.37
C TRP A 251 -4.34 15.31 7.32
N LEU A 252 -5.43 15.41 6.59
CA LEU A 252 -6.35 14.30 6.35
C LEU A 252 -6.21 13.79 4.92
N LYS A 253 -6.48 12.51 4.71
CA LYS A 253 -6.66 11.95 3.37
C LYS A 253 -7.99 11.20 3.31
N VAL A 254 -8.81 11.58 2.34
CA VAL A 254 -10.09 10.93 2.03
C VAL A 254 -9.88 10.08 0.78
N LYS A 255 -10.40 8.86 0.83
CA LYS A 255 -10.36 7.91 -0.29
C LYS A 255 -11.61 7.05 -0.28
N LYS A 256 -11.99 6.51 -1.45
CA LYS A 256 -13.08 5.55 -1.62
C LYS A 256 -12.98 4.37 -0.62
N ASP A 257 -11.76 3.87 -0.36
CA ASP A 257 -11.51 2.73 0.55
C ASP A 257 -11.61 3.04 2.05
N TYR A 258 -11.74 4.31 2.45
CA TYR A 258 -11.87 4.70 3.88
C TYR A 258 -13.28 5.10 4.30
N LEU A 259 -14.14 5.43 3.32
CA LEU A 259 -15.50 5.91 3.57
C LEU A 259 -16.44 4.77 3.99
N PHE A 260 -17.35 5.08 4.91
CA PHE A 260 -18.39 4.15 5.40
C PHE A 260 -17.85 2.77 5.83
N GLY A 261 -16.69 2.75 6.50
CA GLY A 261 -16.06 1.51 6.98
C GLY A 261 -15.45 0.63 5.88
N GLY A 262 -15.27 1.16 4.67
CA GLY A 262 -14.79 0.40 3.51
C GLY A 262 -15.92 -0.13 2.62
N ALA A 263 -17.19 0.13 2.93
CA ALA A 263 -18.34 -0.32 2.13
C ALA A 263 -18.37 0.24 0.68
N MET A 264 -17.61 1.31 0.42
CA MET A 264 -17.43 1.87 -0.93
C MET A 264 -16.23 1.30 -1.70
N ALA A 265 -15.39 0.50 -1.06
CA ALA A 265 -14.22 -0.09 -1.71
C ALA A 265 -14.63 -1.25 -2.62
N ASP A 266 -13.87 -1.46 -3.70
CA ASP A 266 -14.05 -2.67 -4.50
C ASP A 266 -13.46 -3.84 -3.69
N SER A 267 -14.32 -4.77 -3.28
CA SER A 267 -13.94 -5.99 -2.55
C SER A 267 -14.16 -7.24 -3.39
N ALA A 268 -13.41 -8.29 -3.07
CA ALA A 268 -13.58 -9.62 -3.64
C ALA A 268 -13.50 -10.65 -2.51
N ASP A 269 -14.51 -11.51 -2.42
CA ASP A 269 -14.47 -12.70 -1.56
C ASP A 269 -13.56 -13.75 -2.23
N LEU A 270 -12.40 -14.03 -1.65
CA LEU A 270 -11.36 -14.89 -2.22
C LEU A 270 -11.01 -16.05 -1.27
N VAL A 271 -10.62 -17.18 -1.85
CA VAL A 271 -10.23 -18.39 -1.10
C VAL A 271 -8.74 -18.33 -0.75
N VAL A 272 -8.38 -18.77 0.46
CA VAL A 272 -6.98 -18.97 0.86
C VAL A 272 -6.42 -20.21 0.15
N LEU A 273 -5.45 -20.03 -0.74
CA LEU A 273 -4.85 -21.13 -1.52
C LEU A 273 -3.50 -21.60 -0.99
N GLY A 274 -2.84 -20.78 -0.16
CA GLY A 274 -1.52 -21.05 0.40
C GLY A 274 -1.00 -19.91 1.28
N ALA A 275 0.19 -20.08 1.84
CA ALA A 275 0.79 -19.12 2.76
C ALA A 275 2.32 -19.06 2.65
N TRP A 276 2.89 -17.94 3.12
CA TRP A 276 4.32 -17.76 3.36
C TRP A 276 4.58 -17.54 4.84
N PHE A 277 5.78 -17.91 5.28
CA PHE A 277 6.28 -17.48 6.58
C PHE A 277 6.40 -15.95 6.65
N GLY A 278 6.12 -15.40 7.83
CA GLY A 278 6.43 -14.02 8.14
C GLY A 278 7.92 -13.77 8.35
N THR A 279 8.27 -12.52 8.63
CA THR A 279 9.64 -12.08 8.88
C THR A 279 9.72 -11.29 10.19
N GLY A 280 10.85 -11.38 10.90
CA GLY A 280 11.04 -10.71 12.19
C GLY A 280 10.15 -11.33 13.27
N GLN A 281 9.35 -10.50 13.97
CA GLN A 281 8.44 -10.97 15.04
C GLN A 281 7.38 -11.98 14.56
N LYS A 282 7.06 -12.01 13.25
CA LYS A 282 6.13 -12.98 12.66
C LYS A 282 6.84 -14.14 11.95
N GLY A 283 8.16 -14.28 12.12
CA GLY A 283 8.91 -15.44 11.64
C GLY A 283 8.40 -16.73 12.29
N GLY A 284 8.50 -17.84 11.54
CA GLY A 284 7.96 -19.13 11.95
C GLY A 284 6.44 -19.30 11.79
N MET A 285 5.67 -18.22 11.63
CA MET A 285 4.21 -18.27 11.43
C MET A 285 3.80 -18.00 9.97
N MET A 286 2.75 -18.67 9.52
CA MET A 286 1.99 -18.32 8.32
C MET A 286 1.33 -16.95 8.54
N SER A 287 1.94 -15.88 8.04
CA SER A 287 1.45 -14.50 8.25
C SER A 287 1.15 -13.74 6.96
N VAL A 288 1.36 -14.37 5.81
CA VAL A 288 1.13 -13.80 4.48
C VAL A 288 0.45 -14.85 3.63
N PHE A 289 -0.69 -14.53 3.04
CA PHE A 289 -1.57 -15.51 2.41
C PHE A 289 -1.71 -15.27 0.90
N LEU A 290 -1.79 -16.36 0.15
CA LEU A 290 -2.05 -16.38 -1.28
C LEU A 290 -3.56 -16.52 -1.48
N MET A 291 -4.18 -15.46 -1.99
CA MET A 291 -5.62 -15.40 -2.24
C MET A 291 -5.91 -15.66 -3.71
N GLY A 292 -6.98 -16.39 -4.00
CA GLY A 292 -7.39 -16.67 -5.37
C GLY A 292 -8.87 -16.97 -5.58
N CYS A 293 -9.22 -17.13 -6.85
CA CYS A 293 -10.57 -17.37 -7.34
C CYS A 293 -10.64 -18.67 -8.14
N TYR A 294 -11.82 -19.28 -8.22
CA TYR A 294 -12.03 -20.45 -9.08
C TYR A 294 -12.28 -20.04 -10.54
N ASP A 295 -11.68 -20.76 -11.49
CA ASP A 295 -11.99 -20.68 -12.91
C ASP A 295 -12.72 -21.95 -13.35
N GLU A 296 -14.04 -21.86 -13.45
CA GLU A 296 -14.93 -22.95 -13.88
C GLU A 296 -14.55 -23.52 -15.25
N ARG A 297 -14.04 -22.69 -16.17
CA ARG A 297 -13.75 -23.10 -17.55
C ARG A 297 -12.55 -24.03 -17.61
N SER A 298 -11.49 -23.73 -16.87
CA SER A 298 -10.30 -24.58 -16.82
C SER A 298 -10.26 -25.53 -15.61
N LYS A 299 -11.24 -25.42 -14.71
CA LYS A 299 -11.38 -26.18 -13.46
C LYS A 299 -10.18 -26.03 -12.51
N CYS A 300 -9.45 -24.93 -12.61
CA CYS A 300 -8.28 -24.60 -11.79
C CYS A 300 -8.54 -23.39 -10.90
N TRP A 301 -7.79 -23.30 -9.81
CA TRP A 301 -7.68 -22.12 -8.97
C TRP A 301 -6.64 -21.16 -9.54
N CYS A 302 -7.02 -19.89 -9.66
CA CYS A 302 -6.16 -18.83 -10.19
C CYS A 302 -5.76 -17.86 -9.08
N THR A 303 -4.50 -17.45 -9.05
CA THR A 303 -3.99 -16.50 -8.05
C THR A 303 -4.44 -15.09 -8.39
N VAL A 304 -4.90 -14.35 -7.38
CA VAL A 304 -5.39 -12.96 -7.50
C VAL A 304 -4.49 -11.99 -6.75
N THR A 305 -4.11 -12.28 -5.50
CA THR A 305 -3.27 -11.36 -4.73
C THR A 305 -2.53 -12.05 -3.57
N LYS A 306 -1.54 -11.35 -3.02
CA LYS A 306 -0.77 -11.75 -1.83
C LYS A 306 -1.06 -10.76 -0.71
N VAL A 307 -1.71 -11.20 0.36
CA VAL A 307 -2.18 -10.34 1.46
C VAL A 307 -1.40 -10.58 2.76
N HIS A 308 -0.98 -9.51 3.42
CA HIS A 308 -0.20 -9.55 4.67
C HIS A 308 -0.71 -8.56 5.74
N THR A 309 -1.91 -7.99 5.54
CA THR A 309 -2.54 -7.04 6.48
C THR A 309 -4.04 -7.31 6.58
N GLY A 310 -4.65 -6.96 7.71
CA GLY A 310 -6.08 -7.13 7.99
C GLY A 310 -6.34 -7.87 9.31
N HIS A 311 -5.54 -8.90 9.59
CA HIS A 311 -5.59 -9.63 10.86
C HIS A 311 -4.75 -8.95 11.96
N ASP A 312 -5.29 -8.98 13.18
CA ASP A 312 -4.52 -8.76 14.40
C ASP A 312 -3.67 -10.00 14.76
N ASP A 313 -2.83 -9.87 15.77
CA ASP A 313 -1.85 -10.89 16.13
C ASP A 313 -2.52 -12.14 16.74
N ALA A 314 -3.59 -11.97 17.53
CA ALA A 314 -4.38 -13.08 18.09
C ALA A 314 -5.11 -13.88 16.99
N THR A 315 -5.61 -13.20 15.95
CA THR A 315 -6.20 -13.87 14.78
C THR A 315 -5.13 -14.64 14.00
N LEU A 316 -3.94 -14.09 13.80
CA LEU A 316 -2.86 -14.79 13.11
C LEU A 316 -2.39 -16.03 13.86
N GLU A 317 -2.34 -15.98 15.19
CA GLU A 317 -2.01 -17.12 16.05
C GLU A 317 -3.07 -18.23 15.91
N ARG A 318 -4.36 -17.90 16.04
CA ARG A 318 -5.48 -18.84 15.81
C ARG A 318 -5.44 -19.48 14.41
N LEU A 319 -5.09 -18.70 13.38
CA LEU A 319 -4.97 -19.19 12.01
C LEU A 319 -3.83 -20.20 11.81
N GLN A 320 -2.83 -20.28 12.69
CA GLN A 320 -1.81 -21.33 12.61
C GLN A 320 -2.42 -22.72 12.79
N THR A 321 -3.29 -22.87 13.80
CA THR A 321 -3.99 -24.12 14.09
C THR A 321 -5.07 -24.41 13.04
N GLU A 322 -5.94 -23.43 12.75
CA GLU A 322 -7.08 -23.63 11.83
C GLU A 322 -6.66 -23.97 10.38
N LEU A 323 -5.56 -23.37 9.90
CA LEU A 323 -5.05 -23.64 8.56
C LEU A 323 -4.00 -24.75 8.54
N GLY A 324 -3.25 -24.95 9.63
CA GLY A 324 -2.09 -25.85 9.69
C GLY A 324 -2.42 -27.29 9.31
N GLU A 325 -3.50 -27.85 9.86
CA GLU A 325 -3.96 -29.20 9.52
C GLU A 325 -4.33 -29.35 8.03
N ASN A 326 -4.77 -28.26 7.39
CA ASN A 326 -5.25 -28.24 6.01
C ASN A 326 -4.25 -27.62 5.02
N MET A 327 -2.99 -27.43 5.42
CA MET A 327 -1.89 -26.93 4.60
C MET A 327 -0.79 -28.01 4.43
N ILE A 328 -0.06 -27.95 3.32
CA ILE A 328 1.12 -28.76 3.02
C ILE A 328 2.30 -27.80 2.83
N LYS A 329 3.40 -28.00 3.57
CA LYS A 329 4.65 -27.28 3.34
C LYS A 329 5.28 -27.76 2.04
N ILE A 330 5.53 -26.83 1.11
CA ILE A 330 6.24 -27.07 -0.15
C ILE A 330 7.55 -26.28 -0.27
N SER A 331 7.88 -25.41 0.70
CA SER A 331 9.15 -24.67 0.77
C SER A 331 9.49 -23.88 -0.51
N LYS A 332 8.47 -23.33 -1.20
CA LYS A 332 8.56 -22.64 -2.51
C LYS A 332 8.99 -23.52 -3.70
N ASP A 333 8.94 -24.84 -3.57
CA ASP A 333 9.26 -25.78 -4.64
C ASP A 333 8.14 -25.85 -5.69
N MET A 334 8.44 -25.43 -6.92
CA MET A 334 7.51 -25.48 -8.05
C MET A 334 7.08 -26.92 -8.39
N SER A 335 7.93 -27.93 -8.18
CA SER A 335 7.61 -29.32 -8.51
C SER A 335 6.53 -29.92 -7.61
N LYS A 336 6.32 -29.34 -6.43
CA LYS A 336 5.33 -29.73 -5.42
C LYS A 336 4.02 -28.93 -5.53
N VAL A 337 3.89 -28.01 -6.48
CA VAL A 337 2.65 -27.26 -6.71
C VAL A 337 1.57 -28.20 -7.28
N PRO A 338 0.41 -28.32 -6.63
CA PRO A 338 -0.67 -29.17 -7.14
C PRO A 338 -1.21 -28.69 -8.49
N SER A 339 -1.60 -29.64 -9.35
CA SER A 339 -2.11 -29.36 -10.71
C SER A 339 -3.41 -28.53 -10.74
N TRP A 340 -4.15 -28.47 -9.63
CA TRP A 340 -5.32 -27.61 -9.49
C TRP A 340 -4.96 -26.13 -9.28
N LEU A 341 -3.73 -25.80 -8.89
CA LEU A 341 -3.26 -24.43 -8.64
C LEU A 341 -2.49 -23.89 -9.84
N ARG A 342 -3.04 -22.88 -10.52
CA ARG A 342 -2.31 -22.14 -11.55
C ARG A 342 -1.58 -20.97 -10.89
N CYS A 343 -0.28 -21.07 -10.63
CA CYS A 343 0.56 -19.96 -10.14
C CYS A 343 1.80 -19.72 -11.02
N THR A 344 2.36 -18.51 -10.93
CA THR A 344 3.65 -18.16 -11.55
C THR A 344 4.81 -18.52 -10.62
N LYS A 345 6.05 -18.62 -11.15
CA LYS A 345 7.25 -18.96 -10.35
C LYS A 345 7.51 -17.98 -9.18
N THR A 346 7.10 -16.73 -9.31
CA THR A 346 7.21 -15.71 -8.26
C THR A 346 6.11 -15.80 -7.20
N MET A 347 5.04 -16.55 -7.45
CA MET A 347 3.88 -16.72 -6.55
C MET A 347 3.79 -18.12 -5.93
N VAL A 348 4.85 -18.93 -6.00
CA VAL A 348 4.90 -20.20 -5.27
C VAL A 348 5.00 -19.92 -3.76
N PRO A 349 4.07 -20.43 -2.95
CA PRO A 349 4.05 -20.21 -1.50
C PRO A 349 5.00 -21.15 -0.74
N ASP A 350 5.21 -20.89 0.55
CA ASP A 350 5.88 -21.87 1.44
C ASP A 350 4.93 -23.03 1.76
N PHE A 351 3.61 -22.77 1.80
CA PHE A 351 2.54 -23.71 2.06
C PHE A 351 1.43 -23.63 1.00
N VAL A 352 0.83 -24.76 0.61
CA VAL A 352 -0.36 -24.85 -0.25
C VAL A 352 -1.45 -25.63 0.46
N ALA A 353 -2.72 -25.27 0.26
CA ALA A 353 -3.86 -26.02 0.81
C ALA A 353 -3.84 -27.51 0.41
N LYS A 354 -4.30 -28.40 1.28
CA LYS A 354 -4.52 -29.83 0.95
C LYS A 354 -5.68 -29.97 -0.04
N ASP A 355 -6.83 -29.42 0.32
CA ASP A 355 -7.97 -29.20 -0.56
C ASP A 355 -8.39 -27.71 -0.46
N PRO A 356 -8.32 -26.92 -1.55
CA PRO A 356 -8.77 -25.53 -1.54
C PRO A 356 -10.27 -25.38 -1.28
N LYS A 357 -11.08 -26.44 -1.38
CA LYS A 357 -12.51 -26.40 -1.06
C LYS A 357 -12.80 -26.40 0.44
N LEU A 358 -11.85 -26.83 1.26
CA LEU A 358 -11.95 -26.80 2.73
C LEU A 358 -11.35 -25.50 3.32
N GLN A 359 -10.83 -24.62 2.48
CA GLN A 359 -10.18 -23.38 2.91
C GLN A 359 -11.20 -22.26 3.13
N PRO A 360 -10.95 -21.35 4.09
CA PRO A 360 -11.86 -20.26 4.36
C PRO A 360 -11.89 -19.24 3.21
N VAL A 361 -13.06 -18.61 3.04
CA VAL A 361 -13.24 -17.44 2.19
C VAL A 361 -12.98 -16.19 3.01
N TRP A 362 -12.14 -15.29 2.51
CA TRP A 362 -11.90 -13.99 3.11
C TRP A 362 -12.30 -12.88 2.15
N GLU A 363 -12.96 -11.86 2.69
CA GLU A 363 -13.26 -10.62 1.99
C GLU A 363 -11.97 -9.81 1.90
N ILE A 364 -11.48 -9.62 0.67
CA ILE A 364 -10.26 -8.88 0.37
C ILE A 364 -10.64 -7.55 -0.27
N THR A 365 -10.20 -6.48 0.38
CA THR A 365 -10.42 -5.10 -0.08
C THR A 365 -9.09 -4.45 -0.47
N GLY A 366 -9.10 -3.56 -1.45
CA GLY A 366 -7.93 -2.77 -1.85
C GLY A 366 -8.28 -1.36 -2.30
N ALA A 367 -7.26 -0.64 -2.77
CA ALA A 367 -7.44 0.70 -3.32
C ALA A 367 -8.04 0.69 -4.74
N GLU A 368 -7.68 -0.32 -5.55
CA GLU A 368 -8.21 -0.56 -6.89
C GLU A 368 -7.88 -1.98 -7.37
N LEU A 369 -8.56 -2.45 -8.41
CA LEU A 369 -8.18 -3.61 -9.20
C LEU A 369 -7.26 -3.20 -10.37
N THR A 370 -6.15 -3.91 -10.52
CA THR A 370 -5.06 -3.60 -11.46
C THR A 370 -4.71 -4.81 -12.32
N LYS A 371 -3.99 -4.60 -13.43
CA LYS A 371 -3.42 -5.67 -14.26
C LYS A 371 -1.94 -5.87 -13.92
N ASN A 372 -1.58 -7.08 -13.46
CA ASN A 372 -0.24 -7.53 -13.16
C ASN A 372 -0.05 -8.99 -13.62
N VAL A 373 0.87 -9.21 -14.57
CA VAL A 373 1.17 -10.51 -15.19
C VAL A 373 1.68 -11.59 -14.21
N VAL A 374 2.03 -11.20 -12.98
CA VAL A 374 2.44 -12.13 -11.91
C VAL A 374 1.27 -12.97 -11.39
N HIS A 375 0.03 -12.48 -11.51
CA HIS A 375 -1.18 -13.16 -11.07
C HIS A 375 -1.90 -13.85 -12.23
N THR A 376 -2.46 -15.04 -11.99
CA THR A 376 -2.96 -15.91 -13.06
C THR A 376 -4.45 -15.77 -13.33
N ALA A 377 -5.16 -15.03 -12.47
CA ALA A 377 -6.56 -14.66 -12.65
C ALA A 377 -6.73 -13.59 -13.75
N ASP A 378 -6.40 -13.95 -15.00
CA ASP A 378 -6.38 -13.04 -16.16
C ASP A 378 -5.42 -11.84 -15.97
N GLY A 379 -4.41 -11.98 -15.12
CA GLY A 379 -3.57 -10.87 -14.68
C GLY A 379 -4.26 -9.87 -13.74
N ILE A 380 -5.47 -10.12 -13.24
CA ILE A 380 -6.14 -9.18 -12.32
C ILE A 380 -5.56 -9.33 -10.91
N SER A 381 -5.25 -8.21 -10.27
CA SER A 381 -4.68 -8.14 -8.91
C SER A 381 -5.22 -6.95 -8.13
N VAL A 382 -5.44 -7.16 -6.83
CA VAL A 382 -5.83 -6.11 -5.87
C VAL A 382 -4.60 -5.27 -5.48
N ARG A 383 -4.68 -3.93 -5.58
CA ARG A 383 -3.63 -2.99 -5.13
C ARG A 383 -3.82 -2.66 -3.65
N PHE A 384 -2.75 -2.78 -2.86
CA PHE A 384 -2.76 -2.65 -1.40
C PHE A 384 -3.80 -3.54 -0.69
N PRO A 385 -3.79 -4.87 -0.93
CA PRO A 385 -4.80 -5.80 -0.42
C PRO A 385 -4.79 -5.85 1.11
N ARG A 386 -6.00 -5.94 1.67
CA ARG A 386 -6.25 -6.12 3.10
C ARG A 386 -7.38 -7.12 3.29
N VAL A 387 -7.26 -7.99 4.29
CA VAL A 387 -8.41 -8.76 4.76
C VAL A 387 -9.32 -7.81 5.53
N THR A 388 -10.54 -7.58 5.07
CA THR A 388 -11.56 -6.83 5.82
C THR A 388 -12.37 -7.73 6.72
N ARG A 389 -12.68 -8.95 6.26
CA ARG A 389 -13.52 -9.91 7.01
C ARG A 389 -13.19 -11.36 6.67
N ILE A 390 -13.24 -12.23 7.67
CA ILE A 390 -13.31 -13.69 7.47
C ILE A 390 -14.78 -14.05 7.24
N ARG A 391 -15.10 -14.65 6.10
CA ARG A 391 -16.48 -14.95 5.67
C ARG A 391 -16.87 -16.36 6.06
N SER A 392 -17.15 -16.56 7.35
CA SER A 392 -17.74 -17.82 7.86
C SER A 392 -19.14 -18.11 7.32
N ASP A 393 -19.77 -17.13 6.67
CA ASP A 393 -21.05 -17.22 5.97
C ASP A 393 -20.94 -17.69 4.50
N LYS A 394 -19.73 -17.91 3.97
CA LYS A 394 -19.48 -18.35 2.60
C LYS A 394 -18.57 -19.56 2.50
N ASP A 395 -18.87 -20.43 1.54
CA ASP A 395 -17.98 -21.50 1.10
C ASP A 395 -17.20 -21.13 -0.18
N TRP A 396 -16.28 -22.01 -0.58
CA TRP A 396 -15.45 -21.87 -1.78
C TRP A 396 -16.25 -21.72 -3.09
N ALA A 397 -17.52 -22.17 -3.13
CA ALA A 397 -18.39 -22.09 -4.30
C ALA A 397 -19.16 -20.76 -4.37
N GLN A 398 -19.35 -20.11 -3.22
CA GLN A 398 -19.90 -18.75 -3.09
C GLN A 398 -18.83 -17.64 -3.09
N ALA A 399 -17.56 -18.02 -3.17
CA ALA A 399 -16.45 -17.10 -3.38
C ALA A 399 -16.46 -16.52 -4.82
N THR A 400 -15.81 -15.38 -5.01
CA THR A 400 -15.77 -14.68 -6.30
C THR A 400 -15.09 -15.54 -7.36
N SER A 401 -15.80 -15.86 -8.44
CA SER A 401 -15.26 -16.57 -9.59
C SER A 401 -14.37 -15.69 -10.46
N LEU A 402 -13.55 -16.30 -11.34
CA LEU A 402 -12.78 -15.55 -12.33
C LEU A 402 -13.67 -14.72 -13.29
N ALA A 403 -14.89 -15.19 -13.57
CA ALA A 403 -15.83 -14.49 -14.43
C ALA A 403 -16.38 -13.23 -13.75
N GLU A 404 -16.77 -13.33 -12.48
CA GLU A 404 -17.22 -12.18 -11.67
C GLU A 404 -16.08 -11.20 -11.41
N LEU A 405 -14.87 -11.67 -11.10
CA LEU A 405 -13.71 -10.81 -10.90
C LEU A 405 -13.39 -9.94 -12.14
N LYS A 406 -13.58 -10.49 -13.35
CA LYS A 406 -13.51 -9.73 -14.60
C LYS A 406 -14.61 -8.68 -14.70
N GLN A 407 -15.84 -8.99 -14.32
CA GLN A 407 -16.94 -8.02 -14.32
C GLN A 407 -16.72 -6.90 -13.31
N ILE A 408 -16.23 -7.21 -12.10
CA ILE A 408 -15.90 -6.20 -11.08
C ILE A 408 -14.77 -5.29 -11.60
N TYR A 409 -13.73 -5.85 -12.22
CA TYR A 409 -12.64 -5.08 -12.83
C TYR A 409 -13.08 -4.14 -13.96
N VAL A 410 -14.04 -4.56 -14.80
CA VAL A 410 -14.61 -3.70 -15.85
C VAL A 410 -15.47 -2.60 -15.23
N LYS A 411 -16.41 -2.95 -14.34
CA LYS A 411 -17.29 -1.98 -13.68
C LYS A 411 -16.54 -0.93 -12.87
N SER A 412 -15.44 -1.29 -12.20
CA SER A 412 -14.62 -0.33 -11.45
C SER A 412 -13.80 0.62 -12.32
N LYS A 413 -13.73 0.39 -13.64
CA LYS A 413 -13.21 1.35 -14.63
C LYS A 413 -14.31 2.13 -15.34
N GLU A 414 -15.55 1.65 -15.33
CA GLU A 414 -16.69 2.26 -16.03
C GLU A 414 -17.57 3.16 -15.15
N THR A 415 -17.64 2.95 -13.82
CA THR A 415 -18.70 3.54 -12.98
C THR A 415 -18.19 4.24 -11.72
N SER A 416 -18.39 5.56 -11.64
CA SER A 416 -18.31 6.32 -10.39
C SER A 416 -19.30 7.50 -10.31
N ASP A 417 -20.50 7.31 -10.86
CA ASP A 417 -21.67 8.11 -10.47
C ASP A 417 -22.12 7.67 -9.06
N PHE A 418 -21.94 8.54 -8.07
CA PHE A 418 -22.20 8.22 -6.66
C PHE A 418 -22.82 9.37 -5.87
N SER A 419 -23.92 9.09 -5.16
CA SER A 419 -24.60 10.00 -4.23
C SER A 419 -24.22 9.70 -2.78
N LEU A 420 -23.42 10.59 -2.16
CA LEU A 420 -23.02 10.50 -0.75
C LEU A 420 -24.19 10.58 0.26
N SER A 421 -25.36 11.02 -0.17
CA SER A 421 -26.50 11.40 0.68
C SER A 421 -27.26 10.24 1.35
N GLU A 422 -27.16 9.00 0.86
CA GLU A 422 -28.01 7.89 1.35
C GLU A 422 -27.39 7.06 2.49
N GLY A 423 -26.13 7.33 2.86
CA GLY A 423 -25.40 6.54 3.86
C GLY A 423 -25.73 6.81 5.34
N SER A 424 -26.63 7.75 5.67
CA SER A 424 -26.78 8.25 7.05
C SER A 424 -27.69 7.43 7.98
N SER A 425 -28.36 6.38 7.50
CA SER A 425 -29.25 5.54 8.32
C SER A 425 -28.79 4.08 8.38
N GLY A 426 -28.16 3.68 9.48
CA GLY A 426 -28.00 2.25 9.80
C GLY A 426 -26.79 1.83 10.64
N TYR A 427 -25.75 2.66 10.79
CA TYR A 427 -24.55 2.24 11.52
C TYR A 427 -24.63 2.52 13.03
N ILE A 428 -24.93 1.48 13.81
CA ILE A 428 -24.78 1.48 15.27
C ILE A 428 -23.47 0.76 15.62
N PRO A 429 -22.46 1.43 16.20
CA PRO A 429 -21.21 0.78 16.59
C PRO A 429 -21.43 -0.19 17.77
N PRO A 430 -20.77 -1.36 17.79
CA PRO A 430 -20.91 -2.32 18.89
C PRO A 430 -20.27 -1.77 20.18
N THR A 431 -21.06 -1.62 21.23
CA THR A 431 -20.60 -1.19 22.57
C THR A 431 -19.94 -2.34 23.32
N SER A 432 -18.66 -2.18 23.69
CA SER A 432 -17.96 -3.08 24.60
C SER A 432 -18.46 -2.92 26.05
N PRO A 433 -18.66 -4.01 26.81
CA PRO A 433 -19.29 -3.94 28.14
C PRO A 433 -18.27 -3.62 29.25
N THR A 434 -18.44 -2.50 29.97
CA THR A 434 -17.77 -2.31 31.27
C THR A 434 -18.61 -1.53 32.28
N LYS A 435 -18.60 -2.05 33.52
CA LYS A 435 -18.96 -1.47 34.82
C LYS A 435 -20.43 -1.53 35.31
N SER A 436 -20.50 -1.67 36.63
CA SER A 436 -21.57 -2.27 37.44
C SER A 436 -22.54 -1.22 38.05
N PRO A 437 -23.62 -1.64 38.76
CA PRO A 437 -24.84 -0.84 38.86
C PRO A 437 -24.88 0.19 40.02
N LYS A 438 -25.69 1.24 39.84
CA LYS A 438 -26.30 2.04 40.92
C LYS A 438 -27.83 2.14 40.73
N LYS A 439 -28.54 2.33 41.84
CA LYS A 439 -30.00 2.08 42.00
C LYS A 439 -30.90 3.23 41.51
N ARG A 440 -32.04 2.86 40.88
CA ARG A 440 -33.47 3.32 41.00
C ARG A 440 -33.80 4.77 41.46
N PRO A 441 -34.95 5.37 41.05
CA PRO A 441 -36.29 4.75 41.04
C PRO A 441 -37.14 4.95 39.76
N ALA A 442 -38.43 4.58 39.82
CA ALA A 442 -39.33 4.27 38.70
C ALA A 442 -40.38 5.38 38.40
N SER A 443 -41.01 5.33 37.21
CA SER A 443 -42.50 5.26 37.09
C SER A 443 -43.03 5.15 35.63
N THR A 444 -44.20 4.49 35.52
CA THR A 444 -45.30 4.63 34.53
C THR A 444 -45.07 4.47 33.00
N THR A 445 -45.57 3.34 32.49
CA THR A 445 -46.26 3.23 31.17
C THR A 445 -47.74 3.64 31.31
N PRO A 446 -48.42 4.10 30.23
CA PRO A 446 -49.21 3.22 29.33
C PRO A 446 -49.17 3.72 27.85
N SER A 447 -49.75 3.15 26.79
CA SER A 447 -50.24 1.84 26.33
C SER A 447 -50.83 2.06 24.90
N SER A 448 -51.11 0.99 24.16
CA SER A 448 -52.06 0.89 23.02
C SER A 448 -51.66 1.31 21.57
N SER A 449 -51.40 0.26 20.76
CA SER A 449 -52.18 -0.15 19.58
C SER A 449 -52.06 0.55 18.19
N PRO A 450 -52.32 -0.18 17.06
CA PRO A 450 -51.72 0.12 15.74
C PRO A 450 -52.70 0.47 14.61
N ILE A 451 -52.22 1.12 13.53
CA ILE A 451 -53.02 1.39 12.31
C ILE A 451 -52.32 0.99 10.99
N LYS A 452 -52.99 0.02 10.36
CA LYS A 452 -53.07 -0.48 8.97
C LYS A 452 -52.37 0.22 7.77
N ILE A 453 -51.92 -0.67 6.88
CA ILE A 453 -51.58 -0.51 5.45
C ILE A 453 -52.83 -0.30 4.57
N PRO A 454 -52.72 0.39 3.42
CA PRO A 454 -53.55 0.12 2.23
C PRO A 454 -52.74 -0.42 1.03
N LYS A 455 -53.32 -1.39 0.30
CA LYS A 455 -52.88 -1.84 -1.04
C LYS A 455 -53.73 -1.15 -2.11
N MET A 456 -53.19 -0.98 -3.33
CA MET A 456 -54.00 -0.84 -4.55
C MET A 456 -53.47 -1.71 -5.70
N MET A 457 -54.33 -2.03 -6.67
CA MET A 457 -54.14 -3.09 -7.67
C MET A 457 -53.92 -2.58 -9.10
N LYS A 458 -53.23 -3.42 -9.89
CA LYS A 458 -53.34 -3.76 -11.33
C LYS A 458 -54.17 -2.87 -12.28
N ASN A 459 -53.68 -2.73 -13.52
CA ASN A 459 -54.48 -3.00 -14.73
C ASN A 459 -53.63 -3.31 -15.99
N ILE A 460 -54.28 -3.91 -17.01
CA ILE A 460 -53.73 -4.56 -18.23
C ILE A 460 -54.86 -4.63 -19.31
N SER A 461 -54.70 -4.77 -20.65
CA SER A 461 -53.52 -5.16 -21.45
C SER A 461 -53.20 -4.40 -22.77
N PRO A 462 -53.77 -4.67 -23.97
CA PRO A 462 -52.88 -5.15 -25.06
C PRO A 462 -52.94 -4.42 -26.42
N GLY A 463 -51.94 -4.66 -27.29
CA GLY A 463 -51.95 -4.21 -28.70
C GLY A 463 -50.79 -4.65 -29.63
N THR A 464 -50.86 -5.88 -30.15
CA THR A 464 -50.40 -6.37 -31.49
C THR A 464 -49.13 -5.85 -32.24
N ALA A 465 -48.15 -6.77 -32.36
CA ALA A 465 -47.51 -7.32 -33.59
C ALA A 465 -47.00 -6.45 -34.79
N THR A 466 -45.77 -6.74 -35.28
CA THR A 466 -45.50 -7.37 -36.61
C THR A 466 -44.03 -7.79 -36.82
N SER A 467 -43.78 -8.60 -37.87
CA SER A 467 -42.55 -9.36 -38.15
C SER A 467 -41.76 -8.84 -39.37
N LYS A 468 -40.45 -9.12 -39.46
CA LYS A 468 -39.71 -9.31 -40.74
C LYS A 468 -38.38 -10.08 -40.55
N LYS A 469 -37.97 -10.86 -41.57
CA LYS A 469 -36.78 -11.74 -41.61
C LYS A 469 -35.96 -11.55 -42.90
N ARG A 470 -34.61 -11.49 -42.78
CA ARG A 470 -33.55 -11.99 -43.73
C ARG A 470 -33.50 -11.37 -45.16
N PRO A 471 -32.43 -11.57 -45.99
CA PRO A 471 -31.54 -12.75 -46.15
C PRO A 471 -30.00 -12.49 -46.24
N LEU A 472 -29.26 -13.47 -46.79
CA LEU A 472 -27.78 -13.67 -46.82
C LEU A 472 -27.27 -13.91 -48.26
N GLU A 473 -26.06 -13.43 -48.59
CA GLU A 473 -25.13 -13.87 -49.67
C GLU A 473 -23.79 -13.07 -49.58
N GLY A 474 -22.67 -13.35 -50.27
CA GLY A 474 -22.27 -14.52 -51.08
C GLY A 474 -21.00 -14.30 -51.95
N THR A 475 -20.01 -15.23 -51.91
CA THR A 475 -18.84 -15.38 -52.86
C THR A 475 -17.77 -14.26 -52.94
N ALA A 476 -16.56 -14.39 -53.53
CA ALA A 476 -15.53 -15.46 -53.59
C ALA A 476 -14.17 -14.96 -54.22
N ARG A 477 -13.01 -15.55 -53.83
CA ARG A 477 -11.66 -15.58 -54.50
C ARG A 477 -10.94 -14.23 -54.83
N THR A 478 -9.61 -14.09 -54.70
CA THR A 478 -8.57 -14.60 -55.64
C THR A 478 -7.14 -14.49 -55.09
N THR A 479 -6.21 -15.31 -55.61
CA THR A 479 -4.78 -15.45 -55.27
C THR A 479 -3.83 -14.41 -55.90
N SER A 480 -2.70 -14.07 -55.26
CA SER A 480 -1.32 -14.36 -55.75
C SER A 480 -0.18 -13.51 -55.14
N LYS A 481 1.01 -14.13 -55.09
CA LYS A 481 2.41 -13.60 -55.02
C LYS A 481 3.22 -13.94 -53.77
N ILE A 482 3.95 -15.04 -53.88
CA ILE A 482 5.19 -15.34 -53.15
C ILE A 482 6.34 -14.62 -53.87
N LEU A 483 7.24 -13.97 -53.11
CA LEU A 483 8.71 -13.84 -53.28
C LEU A 483 9.24 -12.73 -52.35
N LYS A 484 10.51 -12.85 -51.90
CA LYS A 484 11.21 -12.07 -50.85
C LYS A 484 11.00 -12.57 -49.40
N ILE A 485 11.76 -13.60 -49.01
CA ILE A 485 11.86 -14.09 -47.63
C ILE A 485 13.31 -14.08 -47.09
N ASP A 486 14.32 -14.13 -47.95
CA ASP A 486 15.70 -14.47 -47.54
C ASP A 486 16.46 -13.38 -46.75
N ASP A 487 16.29 -12.09 -47.07
CA ASP A 487 17.03 -11.01 -46.39
C ASP A 487 16.68 -10.89 -44.89
N LYS A 488 15.43 -11.21 -44.50
CA LYS A 488 14.97 -11.10 -43.10
C LYS A 488 15.52 -12.20 -42.17
N ILE A 489 16.07 -13.28 -42.73
CA ILE A 489 16.60 -14.41 -41.95
C ILE A 489 18.02 -14.10 -41.45
N SER A 490 18.77 -13.25 -42.16
CA SER A 490 20.14 -12.84 -41.77
C SER A 490 20.12 -11.92 -40.55
N GLU A 491 19.39 -10.80 -40.60
CA GLU A 491 19.24 -9.87 -39.47
C GLU A 491 18.64 -10.57 -38.23
N SER A 492 17.72 -11.52 -38.43
CA SER A 492 17.14 -12.32 -37.35
C SER A 492 18.16 -13.18 -36.61
N LYS A 493 19.21 -13.68 -37.28
CA LYS A 493 20.27 -14.46 -36.63
C LYS A 493 21.22 -13.56 -35.86
N GLU A 494 21.70 -12.49 -36.49
CA GLU A 494 22.65 -11.57 -35.85
C GLU A 494 22.04 -10.88 -34.61
N MET A 495 20.76 -10.52 -34.67
CA MET A 495 20.05 -9.95 -33.53
C MET A 495 19.77 -10.99 -32.43
N LYS A 496 19.51 -12.26 -32.77
CA LYS A 496 19.43 -13.35 -31.77
C LYS A 496 20.77 -13.60 -31.10
N GLU A 497 21.87 -13.56 -31.84
CA GLU A 497 23.20 -13.81 -31.30
C GLU A 497 23.69 -12.67 -30.40
N LYS A 498 23.40 -11.41 -30.78
CA LYS A 498 23.58 -10.24 -29.91
C LYS A 498 22.71 -10.32 -28.65
N VAL A 499 21.42 -10.69 -28.77
CA VAL A 499 20.53 -10.88 -27.61
C VAL A 499 21.02 -12.00 -26.70
N LEU A 500 21.49 -13.13 -27.23
CA LEU A 500 22.08 -14.22 -26.42
C LEU A 500 23.36 -13.79 -25.69
N LYS A 501 24.21 -12.95 -26.32
CA LYS A 501 25.41 -12.40 -25.67
C LYS A 501 25.04 -11.48 -24.51
N THR A 502 24.14 -10.52 -24.71
CA THR A 502 23.63 -9.68 -23.62
C THR A 502 22.95 -10.50 -22.53
N TRP A 503 22.23 -11.58 -22.89
CA TRP A 503 21.64 -12.48 -21.89
C TRP A 503 22.68 -13.27 -21.09
N ALA A 504 23.81 -13.63 -21.69
CA ALA A 504 24.91 -14.30 -20.99
C ALA A 504 25.65 -13.34 -20.04
N GLU A 505 25.85 -12.10 -20.45
CA GLU A 505 26.46 -11.03 -19.66
C GLU A 505 25.53 -10.59 -18.51
N ASP A 506 24.23 -10.43 -18.76
CA ASP A 506 23.20 -10.17 -17.74
C ASP A 506 23.08 -11.34 -16.75
N LYS A 507 23.26 -12.60 -17.21
CA LYS A 507 23.24 -13.78 -16.34
C LYS A 507 24.48 -13.85 -15.44
N ALA A 508 25.64 -13.36 -15.90
CA ALA A 508 26.83 -13.19 -15.07
C ALA A 508 26.67 -12.03 -14.06
N ALA A 509 26.06 -10.92 -14.46
CA ALA A 509 25.74 -9.82 -13.54
C ALA A 509 24.70 -10.23 -12.47
N ALA A 510 23.64 -10.94 -12.87
CA ALA A 510 22.59 -11.44 -11.98
C ALA A 510 23.07 -12.49 -10.96
N GLN A 511 24.21 -13.15 -11.19
CA GLN A 511 24.83 -14.05 -10.21
C GLN A 511 25.39 -13.32 -8.98
N SER A 512 25.58 -11.99 -9.03
CA SER A 512 26.19 -11.21 -7.93
C SER A 512 25.21 -10.69 -6.87
N TYR A 513 23.89 -10.72 -7.10
CA TYR A 513 22.86 -10.24 -6.15
C TYR A 513 21.73 -11.25 -5.90
N SER A 514 22.11 -12.43 -5.42
CA SER A 514 21.19 -13.42 -4.86
C SER A 514 20.73 -13.01 -3.45
N LEU A 515 19.56 -12.36 -3.34
CA LEU A 515 18.88 -12.16 -2.05
C LEU A 515 18.17 -13.45 -1.59
N LYS A 516 18.97 -14.27 -0.89
CA LYS A 516 18.65 -15.38 0.03
C LYS A 516 17.21 -15.92 0.07
N CYS A 517 17.07 -17.12 -0.51
CA CYS A 517 16.38 -18.34 -0.05
C CYS A 517 15.04 -18.29 0.74
N PRO A 518 14.13 -19.27 0.57
CA PRO A 518 13.24 -19.68 1.67
C PRO A 518 14.07 -20.07 2.90
N LEU A 519 13.45 -20.14 4.08
CA LEU A 519 14.10 -20.75 5.25
C LEU A 519 14.46 -22.20 4.83
N PRO A 520 15.75 -22.56 4.78
CA PRO A 520 16.13 -23.90 4.34
C PRO A 520 15.55 -24.93 5.30
N ASP A 521 15.23 -26.11 4.79
CA ASP A 521 14.82 -27.25 5.61
C ASP A 521 16.08 -27.86 6.28
N VAL A 522 16.69 -27.11 7.21
CA VAL A 522 17.99 -27.38 7.88
C VAL A 522 17.88 -28.55 8.86
N PHE A 523 16.70 -28.76 9.43
CA PHE A 523 16.49 -29.68 10.56
C PHE A 523 15.66 -30.92 10.17
N ILE A 524 15.59 -31.29 8.87
CA ILE A 524 14.91 -32.53 8.45
C ILE A 524 15.51 -33.73 9.19
N GLY A 525 14.66 -34.48 9.90
CA GLY A 525 15.06 -35.65 10.68
C GLY A 525 15.68 -35.33 12.05
N VAL A 526 15.86 -34.05 12.38
CA VAL A 526 16.33 -33.62 13.70
C VAL A 526 15.14 -33.54 14.64
N ARG A 527 15.15 -34.39 15.66
CA ARG A 527 14.17 -34.41 16.74
C ARG A 527 14.79 -33.81 17.99
N LEU A 528 14.17 -32.74 18.52
CA LEU A 528 14.62 -32.01 19.70
C LEU A 528 13.56 -31.98 20.80
N PHE A 529 14.04 -31.97 22.05
CA PHE A 529 13.26 -31.64 23.23
C PHE A 529 13.80 -30.32 23.83
N PHE A 530 12.93 -29.35 24.09
CA PHE A 530 13.30 -28.09 24.76
C PHE A 530 12.94 -28.16 26.26
N PRO A 531 13.92 -28.11 27.18
CA PRO A 531 13.65 -28.20 28.61
C PRO A 531 12.86 -26.99 29.14
N ASP A 532 12.11 -27.19 30.22
CA ASP A 532 11.30 -26.16 30.89
C ASP A 532 12.10 -25.11 31.66
N THR A 533 13.43 -25.17 31.60
CA THR A 533 14.35 -24.14 32.10
C THR A 533 14.39 -22.89 31.21
N ILE A 534 13.88 -22.96 29.98
CA ILE A 534 13.88 -21.84 29.03
C ILE A 534 12.68 -20.91 29.31
N PRO A 535 12.85 -19.57 29.38
CA PRO A 535 11.76 -18.61 29.50
C PRO A 535 10.69 -18.83 28.42
N ARG A 536 9.41 -18.86 28.81
CA ARG A 536 8.29 -19.29 27.95
C ARG A 536 8.19 -18.51 26.63
N ASP A 537 8.48 -17.21 26.66
CA ASP A 537 8.52 -16.31 25.51
C ASP A 537 9.67 -16.62 24.54
N GLN A 538 10.83 -17.04 25.05
CA GLN A 538 11.96 -17.48 24.23
C GLN A 538 11.77 -18.90 23.71
N LYS A 539 11.27 -19.82 24.56
CA LYS A 539 10.96 -21.21 24.21
C LYS A 539 10.00 -21.27 23.02
N GLU A 540 8.89 -20.55 23.09
CA GLU A 540 7.90 -20.48 22.02
C GLU A 540 8.46 -19.87 20.71
N PHE A 541 9.34 -18.88 20.79
CA PHE A 541 10.00 -18.33 19.60
C PHE A 541 11.00 -19.33 18.98
N LEU A 542 11.79 -20.02 19.80
CA LEU A 542 12.74 -21.05 19.34
C LEU A 542 12.03 -22.24 18.72
N GLU A 543 10.95 -22.73 19.33
CA GLU A 543 10.08 -23.79 18.81
C GLU A 543 9.49 -23.42 17.44
N ARG A 544 8.87 -22.23 17.33
CA ARG A 544 8.31 -21.71 16.07
C ARG A 544 9.35 -21.64 14.96
N TYR A 545 10.59 -21.25 15.24
CA TYR A 545 11.67 -21.22 14.25
C TYR A 545 12.22 -22.62 13.94
N PHE A 546 12.41 -23.49 14.93
CA PHE A 546 12.93 -24.84 14.71
C PHE A 546 12.01 -25.67 13.79
N VAL A 547 10.70 -25.66 14.05
CA VAL A 547 9.68 -26.33 13.21
C VAL A 547 9.62 -25.69 11.82
N ALA A 548 9.73 -24.36 11.71
CA ALA A 548 9.72 -23.68 10.41
C ALA A 548 10.90 -24.07 9.50
N PHE A 549 12.02 -24.50 10.07
CA PHE A 549 13.19 -25.03 9.36
C PHE A 549 13.19 -26.57 9.24
N GLY A 550 12.04 -27.22 9.49
CA GLY A 550 11.82 -28.64 9.20
C GLY A 550 12.16 -29.61 10.34
N GLY A 551 12.40 -29.11 11.56
CA GLY A 551 12.64 -29.93 12.75
C GLY A 551 11.37 -30.45 13.40
N GLU A 552 11.48 -31.54 14.15
CA GLU A 552 10.40 -32.20 14.86
C GLU A 552 10.59 -32.03 16.39
N LEU A 553 9.54 -31.59 17.08
CA LEU A 553 9.55 -31.39 18.54
C LEU A 553 9.01 -32.61 19.25
N LEU A 554 9.70 -33.05 20.30
CA LEU A 554 9.33 -34.18 21.14
C LEU A 554 8.74 -33.72 22.47
N ASN A 555 7.83 -34.51 23.02
CA ASN A 555 7.27 -34.31 24.37
C ASN A 555 8.20 -34.87 25.46
N GLU A 556 7.95 -34.55 26.74
CA GLU A 556 8.76 -35.07 27.87
C GLU A 556 8.82 -36.61 27.89
N GLU A 557 7.70 -37.27 27.61
CA GLU A 557 7.58 -38.73 27.54
C GLU A 557 8.41 -39.36 26.41
N GLU A 558 8.75 -38.56 25.39
CA GLU A 558 9.48 -38.99 24.19
C GLU A 558 10.96 -38.55 24.21
N LYS A 559 11.45 -37.93 25.30
CA LYS A 559 12.81 -37.41 25.42
C LYS A 559 13.90 -38.42 25.00
N GLY A 560 13.70 -39.71 25.29
CA GLY A 560 14.62 -40.79 24.92
C GLY A 560 14.79 -41.03 23.40
N ASN A 561 13.91 -40.47 22.57
CA ASN A 561 13.98 -40.52 21.10
C ASN A 561 14.62 -39.26 20.48
N ALA A 562 15.04 -38.28 21.29
CA ALA A 562 15.70 -37.07 20.81
C ALA A 562 17.01 -37.42 20.08
N THR A 563 17.22 -36.80 18.93
CA THR A 563 18.48 -36.95 18.17
C THR A 563 19.62 -36.15 18.78
N HIS A 564 19.27 -35.06 19.47
CA HIS A 564 20.19 -34.13 20.12
C HIS A 564 19.50 -33.57 21.37
N GLU A 565 20.27 -33.29 22.42
CA GLU A 565 19.80 -32.64 23.64
C GLU A 565 20.41 -31.22 23.70
N VAL A 566 19.57 -30.19 23.82
CA VAL A 566 20.04 -28.80 23.86
C VAL A 566 20.12 -28.34 25.31
N ASP A 567 21.35 -28.22 25.79
CA ASP A 567 21.64 -27.53 27.04
C ASP A 567 22.08 -26.09 26.73
N VAL A 568 21.67 -25.15 27.59
CA VAL A 568 21.89 -23.69 27.53
C VAL A 568 21.01 -22.87 26.57
N CYS A 569 20.52 -21.74 27.11
CA CYS A 569 19.64 -20.77 26.46
C CYS A 569 20.44 -19.71 25.67
N ASP A 570 20.40 -19.72 24.33
CA ASP A 570 20.48 -18.48 23.54
C ASP A 570 19.88 -18.63 22.14
N LEU A 571 19.28 -17.56 21.62
CA LEU A 571 18.89 -17.44 20.21
C LEU A 571 20.11 -17.54 19.28
N ASP A 572 21.27 -17.07 19.72
CA ASP A 572 22.51 -17.19 18.97
C ASP A 572 22.92 -18.65 18.73
N TRP A 573 22.56 -19.61 19.60
CA TRP A 573 22.82 -21.03 19.35
C TRP A 573 22.04 -21.55 18.13
N LEU A 574 20.76 -21.17 18.00
CA LEU A 574 19.93 -21.56 16.86
C LEU A 574 20.47 -20.92 15.57
N TRP A 575 20.82 -19.62 15.60
CA TRP A 575 21.40 -18.90 14.46
C TRP A 575 22.81 -19.37 14.09
N ASN A 576 23.59 -19.89 15.03
CA ASN A 576 24.90 -20.50 14.77
C ASN A 576 24.74 -21.90 14.17
N SER A 577 23.85 -22.73 14.72
CA SER A 577 23.51 -24.05 14.16
C SER A 577 22.98 -23.95 12.72
N MET A 578 22.16 -22.94 12.42
CA MET A 578 21.72 -22.61 11.05
C MET A 578 22.84 -22.10 10.14
N ARG A 579 23.84 -21.38 10.68
CA ARG A 579 24.99 -20.87 9.91
C ARG A 579 26.03 -21.95 9.60
N GLU A 580 26.21 -22.90 10.51
CA GLU A 580 27.29 -23.89 10.48
C GLU A 580 26.84 -25.29 10.01
N GLN A 581 25.53 -25.50 9.77
CA GLN A 581 24.92 -26.79 9.39
C GLN A 581 25.25 -27.96 10.35
N LYS A 582 25.51 -27.67 11.62
CA LYS A 582 26.01 -28.65 12.62
C LYS A 582 25.01 -29.71 13.09
N LEU A 583 23.77 -29.69 12.61
CA LEU A 583 22.68 -30.58 13.09
C LEU A 583 22.12 -31.53 12.02
N THR A 584 22.72 -31.61 10.82
CA THR A 584 22.43 -32.72 9.90
C THR A 584 23.10 -34.02 10.39
N ILE A 585 22.35 -35.12 10.31
CA ILE A 585 22.81 -36.51 10.57
C ILE A 585 23.88 -36.93 9.55
#